data_AF-A0AA89C230-F1
#
_entry.id   AF-A0AA89C230-F1
#
_cell.length_a   1.000
_cell.length_b   1.000
_cell.length_c   1.000
_cell.angle_alpha   90.00
_cell.angle_beta   90.00
_cell.angle_gamma   90.00
#
_symmetry.space_group_name_H-M   'P 1'
#
loop_
_entity.id
_entity.type
_entity.pdbx_description
1 polymer ?
#
loop_
_entity_poly.entity_id
_entity_poly.type
_entity_poly.pdbx_seq_one_letter_code
_entity_poly.pdbx_strand_id
1 'polypeptide(L)'
;MALNQGAMALNEGVLTLNQVVLTLNQDVMTLDQDVMTLDQGVMTLNQGAMTLNQGVMTLDQDVMTLDQGVMTLNQGTMNMNQGIMTLNQGAMTLNKGIMTLNQGAMTLNQGVMTFKFELSYKMSGWEGWAKNVEVRHCRTAFCGIYGLDGSLYTSIGDQSLAGQPNEVQTLLNLPAECASDEVCANGIRFGNFKYTYLKSIEAKEGMPSCLHFFNRKVDANEKIHDDEKYVLCVLKCNSLAFVAIGKGGNGKDAIVNAVCVVAENLHGQGY
;
A
#
# COMPACT_ATOMS: atom_id res chain seq x y z
N MET A 1 -132.09 55.12 -36.14
CA MET A 1 -130.78 55.77 -35.94
C MET A 1 -130.02 55.19 -34.74
N ALA A 2 -130.61 55.11 -33.55
CA ALA A 2 -129.93 54.59 -32.33
C ALA A 2 -129.37 53.14 -32.46
N LEU A 3 -130.14 52.21 -33.06
CA LEU A 3 -129.68 50.83 -33.26
C LEU A 3 -128.43 50.74 -34.16
N ASN A 4 -128.37 51.57 -35.21
CA ASN A 4 -127.22 51.62 -36.13
C ASN A 4 -125.97 52.21 -35.45
N GLN A 5 -126.14 53.22 -34.59
CA GLN A 5 -125.06 53.77 -33.78
C GLN A 5 -124.53 52.75 -32.75
N GLY A 6 -125.41 51.99 -32.09
CA GLY A 6 -125.00 50.92 -31.18
C GLY A 6 -124.24 49.78 -31.89
N ALA A 7 -124.68 49.39 -33.09
CA ALA A 7 -123.98 48.39 -33.91
C ALA A 7 -122.61 48.87 -34.37
N MET A 8 -122.47 50.15 -34.78
CA MET A 8 -121.18 50.73 -35.14
C MET A 8 -120.22 50.79 -33.94
N ALA A 9 -120.68 51.22 -32.77
CA ALA A 9 -119.87 51.26 -31.55
C ALA A 9 -119.41 49.86 -31.11
N LEU A 10 -120.26 48.84 -31.22
CA LEU A 10 -119.87 47.45 -30.97
C LEU A 10 -118.81 46.99 -31.97
N ASN A 11 -118.97 47.30 -33.26
CA ASN A 11 -117.99 46.94 -34.28
C ASN A 11 -116.62 47.59 -34.04
N GLU A 12 -116.58 48.87 -33.66
CA GLU A 12 -115.34 49.55 -33.25
C GLU A 12 -114.71 48.90 -32.00
N GLY A 13 -115.53 48.53 -31.01
CA GLY A 13 -115.06 47.81 -29.83
C GLY A 13 -114.46 46.44 -30.17
N VAL A 14 -115.10 45.67 -31.07
CA VAL A 14 -114.58 44.38 -31.56
C VAL A 14 -113.28 44.56 -32.34
N LEU A 15 -113.18 45.56 -33.21
CA LEU A 15 -111.95 45.87 -33.95
C LEU A 15 -110.80 46.25 -32.99
N THR A 16 -111.09 47.05 -31.96
CA THR A 16 -110.11 47.42 -30.93
C THR A 16 -109.64 46.20 -30.15
N LEU A 17 -110.56 45.34 -29.72
CA LEU A 17 -110.23 44.10 -29.02
C LEU A 17 -109.38 43.18 -29.89
N ASN A 18 -109.72 43.02 -31.18
CA ASN A 18 -108.91 42.23 -32.11
C ASN A 18 -107.49 42.78 -32.24
N GLN A 19 -107.32 44.10 -32.31
CA GLN A 19 -106.00 44.71 -32.36
C GLN A 19 -105.19 44.44 -31.08
N VAL A 20 -105.82 44.54 -29.90
CA VAL A 20 -105.18 44.20 -28.61
C VAL A 20 -104.78 42.72 -28.56
N VAL A 21 -105.64 41.81 -29.03
CA VAL A 21 -105.33 40.37 -29.08
C VAL A 21 -104.16 40.09 -30.02
N LEU A 22 -104.09 40.77 -31.17
CA LEU A 22 -102.96 40.65 -32.09
C LEU A 22 -101.65 41.11 -31.45
N THR A 23 -101.65 42.26 -30.75
CA THR A 23 -100.48 42.76 -30.02
C THR A 23 -100.07 41.78 -28.91
N LEU A 24 -101.02 41.30 -28.10
CA LEU A 24 -100.73 40.34 -27.03
C LEU A 24 -100.10 39.05 -27.58
N ASN A 25 -100.58 38.54 -28.72
CA ASN A 25 -100.00 37.37 -29.36
C ASN A 25 -98.54 37.63 -29.81
N GLN A 26 -98.24 38.84 -30.31
CA GLN A 26 -96.86 39.23 -30.66
C GLN A 26 -95.97 39.32 -29.43
N ASP A 27 -96.47 39.88 -28.33
CA ASP A 27 -95.73 39.97 -27.07
C ASP A 27 -95.46 38.58 -26.49
N VAL A 28 -96.43 37.66 -26.53
CA VAL A 28 -96.26 36.26 -26.10
C VAL A 28 -95.23 35.54 -26.96
N MET A 29 -95.25 35.71 -28.29
CA MET A 29 -94.22 35.15 -29.17
C MET A 29 -92.81 35.70 -28.88
N THR A 30 -92.72 36.99 -28.54
CA THR A 30 -91.44 37.62 -28.17
C THR A 30 -90.92 37.07 -26.85
N LEU A 31 -91.80 36.96 -25.83
CA LEU A 31 -91.44 36.38 -24.54
C LEU A 31 -90.97 34.93 -24.67
N ASP A 32 -91.62 34.13 -25.51
CA ASP A 32 -91.21 32.74 -25.78
C ASP A 32 -89.80 32.67 -26.39
N GLN A 33 -89.47 33.59 -27.30
CA GLN A 33 -88.11 33.73 -27.84
C GLN A 33 -87.07 34.14 -26.79
N ASP A 34 -87.43 35.08 -25.91
CA ASP A 34 -86.57 35.51 -24.81
C ASP A 34 -86.31 34.38 -23.81
N VAL A 35 -87.33 33.58 -23.48
CA VAL A 35 -87.19 32.38 -22.63
C VAL A 35 -86.28 31.34 -23.28
N MET A 36 -86.46 31.05 -24.57
CA MET A 36 -85.57 30.14 -25.31
C MET A 36 -84.12 30.63 -25.31
N THR A 37 -83.90 31.94 -25.45
CA THR A 37 -82.56 32.55 -25.40
C THR A 37 -81.94 32.42 -24.02
N LEU A 38 -82.71 32.66 -22.95
CA LEU A 38 -82.26 32.49 -21.57
C LEU A 38 -81.89 31.03 -21.29
N ASP A 39 -82.70 30.07 -21.71
CA ASP A 39 -82.44 28.64 -21.56
C ASP A 39 -81.12 28.22 -22.22
N GLN A 40 -80.85 28.72 -23.44
CA GLN A 40 -79.56 28.50 -24.11
C GLN A 40 -78.38 29.12 -23.34
N GLY A 41 -78.58 30.30 -22.76
CA GLY A 41 -77.60 30.95 -21.89
C GLY A 41 -77.30 30.11 -20.64
N VAL A 42 -78.32 29.57 -19.99
CA VAL A 42 -78.18 28.68 -18.81
C VAL A 42 -77.46 27.38 -19.19
N MET A 43 -77.80 26.77 -20.32
CA MET A 43 -77.09 25.58 -20.81
C MET A 43 -75.60 25.85 -21.04
N THR A 44 -75.28 26.99 -21.65
CA THR A 44 -73.90 27.41 -21.90
C THR A 44 -73.12 27.62 -20.59
N LEU A 45 -73.74 28.28 -19.61
CA LEU A 45 -73.13 28.49 -18.30
C LEU A 45 -72.88 27.15 -17.57
N ASN A 46 -73.84 26.23 -17.62
CA ASN A 46 -73.70 24.90 -17.02
C ASN A 46 -72.55 24.12 -17.67
N GLN A 47 -72.40 24.17 -19.00
CA GLN A 47 -71.28 23.54 -19.69
C GLN A 47 -69.94 24.17 -19.30
N GLY A 48 -69.90 25.49 -19.15
CA GLY A 48 -68.72 26.21 -18.64
C GLY A 48 -68.35 25.78 -17.22
N ALA A 49 -69.33 25.66 -16.33
CA ALA A 49 -69.13 25.20 -14.95
C ALA A 49 -68.62 23.75 -14.88
N MET A 50 -69.15 22.85 -15.73
CA MET A 50 -68.66 21.47 -15.83
C MET A 50 -67.21 21.42 -16.30
N THR A 51 -66.86 22.24 -17.30
CA THR A 51 -65.48 22.33 -17.83
C THR A 51 -64.51 22.84 -16.77
N LEU A 52 -64.90 23.88 -16.03
CA LEU A 52 -64.11 24.41 -14.92
C LEU A 52 -63.91 23.35 -13.82
N ASN A 53 -64.96 22.63 -13.45
CA ASN A 53 -64.88 21.57 -12.44
C ASN A 53 -63.92 20.45 -12.87
N GLN A 54 -63.94 20.06 -14.15
CA GLN A 54 -62.97 19.10 -14.70
C GLN A 54 -61.54 19.65 -14.61
N GLY A 55 -61.31 20.92 -14.97
CA GLY A 55 -60.00 21.55 -14.84
C GLY A 55 -59.49 21.59 -13.39
N VAL A 56 -60.37 21.85 -12.42
CA VAL A 56 -60.02 21.82 -10.99
C VAL A 56 -59.63 20.41 -10.55
N MET A 57 -60.37 19.37 -10.97
CA MET A 57 -60.04 17.98 -10.64
C MET A 57 -58.69 17.56 -11.25
N THR A 58 -58.38 17.98 -12.48
CA THR A 58 -57.07 17.73 -13.09
C THR A 58 -55.95 18.42 -12.31
N LEU A 59 -56.14 19.69 -11.95
CA LEU A 59 -55.15 20.44 -11.17
C LEU A 59 -54.88 19.79 -9.80
N ASP A 60 -55.91 19.29 -9.13
CA ASP A 60 -55.77 18.60 -7.84
C ASP A 60 -54.92 17.31 -7.99
N GLN A 61 -55.14 16.54 -9.05
CA GLN A 61 -54.32 15.36 -9.37
C GLN A 61 -52.86 15.73 -9.68
N ASP A 62 -52.63 16.81 -10.41
CA ASP A 62 -51.29 17.30 -10.72
C ASP A 62 -50.55 17.76 -9.44
N VAL A 63 -51.26 18.44 -8.52
CA VAL A 63 -50.71 18.84 -7.22
C VAL A 63 -50.35 17.63 -6.37
N MET A 64 -51.20 16.59 -6.31
CA MET A 64 -50.88 15.35 -5.61
C MET A 64 -49.63 14.65 -6.20
N THR A 65 -49.50 14.66 -7.53
CA THR A 65 -48.33 14.09 -8.22
C THR A 65 -47.06 14.88 -7.90
N LEU A 66 -47.15 16.21 -7.87
CA LEU A 66 -46.04 17.09 -7.49
C LEU A 66 -45.60 16.83 -6.04
N ASP A 67 -46.54 16.71 -5.11
CA ASP A 67 -46.25 16.43 -3.69
C ASP A 67 -45.49 15.10 -3.51
N GLN A 68 -45.92 14.04 -4.21
CA GLN A 68 -45.19 12.76 -4.24
C GLN A 68 -43.78 12.89 -4.82
N GLY A 69 -43.61 13.72 -5.85
CA GLY A 69 -42.30 14.05 -6.41
C GLY A 69 -41.39 14.74 -5.39
N VAL A 70 -41.93 15.71 -4.65
CA VAL A 70 -41.20 16.43 -3.57
C VAL A 70 -40.81 15.47 -2.44
N MET A 71 -41.70 14.58 -2.01
CA MET A 71 -41.38 13.57 -0.99
C MET A 71 -40.25 12.65 -1.45
N THR A 72 -40.29 12.21 -2.71
CA THR A 72 -39.24 11.36 -3.30
C THR A 72 -37.90 12.08 -3.32
N LEU A 73 -37.86 13.36 -3.72
CA LEU A 73 -36.65 14.17 -3.72
C LEU A 73 -36.08 14.37 -2.31
N ASN A 74 -36.95 14.60 -1.32
CA ASN A 74 -36.55 14.74 0.08
C ASN A 74 -35.90 13.45 0.60
N GLN A 75 -36.51 12.29 0.31
CA GLN A 75 -35.93 11.00 0.69
C GLN A 75 -34.58 10.75 0.02
N GLY A 76 -34.46 11.07 -1.27
CA GLY A 76 -33.20 10.99 -2.01
C GLY A 76 -32.10 11.86 -1.38
N THR A 77 -32.45 13.08 -0.97
CA THR A 77 -31.55 14.02 -0.29
C THR A 77 -31.09 13.49 1.07
N MET A 78 -32.00 12.90 1.86
CA MET A 78 -31.63 12.27 3.14
C MET A 78 -30.66 11.10 2.95
N ASN A 79 -30.93 10.24 1.96
CA ASN A 79 -30.04 9.11 1.64
C ASN A 79 -28.66 9.59 1.19
N MET A 80 -28.61 10.65 0.37
CA MET A 80 -27.35 11.26 -0.06
C MET A 80 -26.54 11.80 1.13
N ASN A 81 -27.21 12.49 2.07
CA ASN A 81 -26.55 13.00 3.28
C ASN A 81 -26.00 11.88 4.17
N GLN A 82 -26.73 10.76 4.29
CA GLN A 82 -26.22 9.57 4.98
C GLN A 82 -24.98 9.00 4.28
N GLY A 83 -25.00 8.89 2.95
CA GLY A 83 -23.84 8.46 2.16
C GLY A 83 -22.61 9.36 2.37
N ILE A 84 -22.80 10.68 2.40
CA ILE A 84 -21.72 11.64 2.70
C ILE A 84 -21.15 11.43 4.11
N MET A 85 -22.01 11.21 5.12
CA MET A 85 -21.56 10.93 6.48
C MET A 85 -20.73 9.64 6.56
N THR A 86 -21.17 8.57 5.89
CA THR A 86 -20.40 7.32 5.79
C THR A 86 -19.05 7.53 5.12
N LEU A 87 -19.00 8.28 4.01
CA LEU A 87 -17.75 8.58 3.31
C LEU A 87 -16.77 9.35 4.20
N ASN A 88 -17.26 10.35 4.94
CA ASN A 88 -16.45 11.13 5.88
C ASN A 88 -15.86 10.25 7.01
N GLN A 89 -16.65 9.33 7.57
CA GLN A 89 -16.16 8.38 8.57
C GLN A 89 -15.09 7.43 8.00
N GLY A 90 -15.28 6.97 6.75
CA GLY A 90 -14.29 6.20 6.02
C GLY A 90 -12.97 6.95 5.84
N ALA A 91 -13.05 8.23 5.42
CA ALA A 91 -11.88 9.09 5.26
C ALA A 91 -11.12 9.32 6.58
N MET A 92 -11.83 9.54 7.70
CA MET A 92 -11.21 9.65 9.02
C MET A 92 -10.50 8.37 9.45
N THR A 93 -11.11 7.21 9.18
CA THR A 93 -10.51 5.90 9.47
C THR A 93 -9.23 5.68 8.64
N LEU A 94 -9.26 6.00 7.36
CA LEU A 94 -8.09 5.92 6.48
C LEU A 94 -6.96 6.82 7.00
N ASN A 95 -7.27 8.07 7.39
CA ASN A 95 -6.26 9.00 7.91
C ASN A 95 -5.59 8.48 9.19
N LYS A 96 -6.36 7.88 10.10
CA LYS A 96 -5.80 7.21 11.29
C LYS A 96 -4.86 6.07 10.91
N GLY A 97 -5.26 5.23 9.94
CA GLY A 97 -4.40 4.15 9.42
C GLY A 97 -3.07 4.66 8.86
N ILE A 98 -3.10 5.76 8.10
CA ILE A 98 -1.89 6.42 7.57
C ILE A 98 -0.99 6.92 8.70
N MET A 99 -1.54 7.54 9.75
CA MET A 99 -0.76 7.99 10.91
C MET A 99 -0.09 6.82 11.63
N THR A 100 -0.81 5.71 11.84
CA THR A 100 -0.23 4.49 12.43
C THR A 100 0.90 3.93 11.58
N LEU A 101 0.72 3.87 10.26
CA LEU A 101 1.76 3.41 9.33
C LEU A 101 3.01 4.30 9.40
N ASN A 102 2.84 5.63 9.39
CA ASN A 102 3.95 6.57 9.51
C ASN A 102 4.70 6.40 10.84
N GLN A 103 3.99 6.21 11.94
CA GLN A 103 4.63 5.96 13.24
C GLN A 103 5.43 4.65 13.22
N GLY A 104 4.89 3.59 12.64
CA GLY A 104 5.60 2.32 12.46
C GLY A 104 6.87 2.46 11.60
N ALA A 105 6.80 3.24 10.52
CA ALA A 105 7.95 3.53 9.67
C ALA A 105 9.04 4.32 10.41
N MET A 106 8.66 5.31 11.23
CA MET A 106 9.59 6.05 12.08
C MET A 106 10.28 5.14 13.09
N THR A 107 9.53 4.27 13.77
CA THR A 107 10.08 3.30 14.71
C THR A 107 11.05 2.33 14.04
N LEU A 108 10.71 1.82 12.85
CA LEU A 108 11.61 0.98 12.07
C LEU A 108 12.89 1.71 11.70
N ASN A 109 12.79 2.94 11.21
CA ASN A 109 13.96 3.75 10.85
C ASN A 109 14.86 4.01 12.08
N GLN A 110 14.27 4.27 13.24
CA GLN A 110 15.00 4.42 14.48
C GLN A 110 15.74 3.13 14.86
N GLY A 111 15.08 1.97 14.78
CA GLY A 111 15.71 0.67 15.01
C GLY A 111 16.88 0.39 14.07
N VAL A 112 16.74 0.72 12.79
CA VAL A 112 17.82 0.59 11.80
C VAL A 112 19.00 1.52 12.13
N MET A 113 18.74 2.76 12.55
CA MET A 113 19.80 3.69 12.96
C MET A 113 20.54 3.18 14.21
N THR A 114 19.81 2.70 15.22
CA THR A 114 20.40 2.09 16.42
C THR A 114 21.25 0.88 16.05
N PHE A 115 20.74 -0.03 15.22
CA PHE A 115 21.50 -1.20 14.76
C PHE A 115 22.79 -0.80 14.02
N LYS A 116 22.71 0.19 13.12
CA LYS A 116 23.90 0.71 12.42
C LYS A 116 24.93 1.31 13.37
N PHE A 117 24.48 2.07 14.38
CA PHE A 117 25.38 2.67 15.36
C PHE A 117 26.08 1.60 16.21
N GLU A 118 25.33 0.64 16.73
CA GLU A 118 25.87 -0.50 17.49
C GLU A 118 26.89 -1.30 16.67
N LEU A 119 26.57 -1.59 15.40
CA LEU A 119 27.48 -2.27 14.49
C LEU A 119 28.77 -1.43 14.29
N SER A 120 28.64 -0.14 13.97
CA SER A 120 29.80 0.74 13.78
C SER A 120 30.68 0.83 15.02
N TYR A 121 30.08 0.96 16.21
CA TYR A 121 30.82 1.04 17.47
C TYR A 121 31.65 -0.23 17.70
N LYS A 122 31.02 -1.40 17.58
CA LYS A 122 31.73 -2.66 17.76
C LYS A 122 32.80 -2.91 16.68
N MET A 123 32.59 -2.46 15.44
CA MET A 123 33.57 -2.59 14.35
C MET A 123 34.78 -1.65 14.52
N SER A 124 34.62 -0.49 15.15
CA SER A 124 35.74 0.44 15.41
C SER A 124 36.81 -0.15 16.34
N GLY A 125 36.40 -0.97 17.32
CA GLY A 125 37.31 -1.70 18.19
C GLY A 125 38.16 -2.72 17.43
N TRP A 126 37.58 -3.34 16.41
CA TRP A 126 38.30 -4.27 15.53
C TRP A 126 39.38 -3.58 14.71
N GLU A 127 39.13 -2.41 14.10
CA GLU A 127 40.13 -1.74 13.26
C GLU A 127 41.39 -1.35 14.04
N GLY A 128 41.21 -0.79 15.24
CA GLY A 128 42.32 -0.41 16.11
C GLY A 128 43.12 -1.63 16.62
N TRP A 129 42.43 -2.73 16.89
CA TRP A 129 43.05 -3.98 17.31
C TRP A 129 43.77 -4.70 16.16
N ALA A 130 43.17 -4.76 14.98
CA ALA A 130 43.73 -5.46 13.83
C ALA A 130 44.98 -4.75 13.29
N LYS A 131 45.00 -3.40 13.31
CA LYS A 131 46.24 -2.61 13.12
C LYS A 131 47.30 -2.95 14.17
N ASN A 132 46.93 -3.19 15.42
CA ASN A 132 47.88 -3.61 16.47
C ASN A 132 48.44 -5.03 16.22
N VAL A 133 47.66 -5.94 15.66
CA VAL A 133 48.12 -7.30 15.31
C VAL A 133 49.04 -7.30 14.10
N GLU A 134 48.74 -6.50 13.08
CA GLU A 134 49.61 -6.27 11.93
C GLU A 134 50.98 -5.71 12.38
N VAL A 135 50.99 -4.83 13.39
CA VAL A 135 52.21 -4.20 13.91
C VAL A 135 53.01 -5.11 14.86
N ARG A 136 52.38 -5.95 15.68
CA ARG A 136 53.09 -6.68 16.76
C ARG A 136 53.50 -8.13 16.45
N HIS A 137 52.75 -8.90 15.64
CA HIS A 137 53.02 -10.34 15.53
C HIS A 137 52.72 -11.02 14.18
N CYS A 138 52.30 -10.31 13.12
CA CYS A 138 51.90 -10.99 11.88
C CYS A 138 52.39 -10.33 10.60
N ARG A 139 53.17 -11.08 9.80
CA ARG A 139 53.27 -10.88 8.34
C ARG A 139 52.02 -11.45 7.66
N THR A 140 50.83 -11.04 8.09
CA THR A 140 49.57 -11.41 7.43
C THR A 140 49.46 -10.65 6.12
N ALA A 141 49.26 -11.37 5.01
CA ALA A 141 49.00 -10.76 3.72
C ALA A 141 47.59 -10.16 3.66
N PHE A 142 46.62 -10.78 4.36
CA PHE A 142 45.23 -10.35 4.40
C PHE A 142 44.52 -10.90 5.63
N CYS A 143 43.65 -10.09 6.23
CA CYS A 143 42.72 -10.49 7.28
C CYS A 143 41.35 -9.86 6.99
N GLY A 144 40.27 -10.63 7.01
CA GLY A 144 38.93 -10.13 6.76
C GLY A 144 37.90 -10.70 7.75
N ILE A 145 36.95 -9.86 8.15
CA ILE A 145 35.71 -10.28 8.80
C ILE A 145 34.64 -10.41 7.73
N TYR A 146 33.99 -11.55 7.71
CA TYR A 146 32.88 -11.85 6.82
C TYR A 146 31.61 -12.12 7.63
N GLY A 147 30.46 -11.74 7.08
CA GLY A 147 29.17 -12.26 7.53
C GLY A 147 29.05 -13.74 7.23
N LEU A 148 28.14 -14.43 7.92
CA LEU A 148 27.81 -15.83 7.62
C LEU A 148 27.13 -16.01 6.26
N ASP A 149 26.74 -14.93 5.59
CA ASP A 149 26.28 -14.88 4.21
C ASP A 149 27.45 -14.81 3.19
N GLY A 150 28.68 -14.64 3.66
CA GLY A 150 29.89 -14.50 2.84
C GLY A 150 30.24 -13.05 2.48
N SER A 151 29.45 -12.08 2.91
CA SER A 151 29.72 -10.65 2.65
C SER A 151 30.93 -10.18 3.45
N LEU A 152 31.92 -9.56 2.79
CA LEU A 152 33.06 -8.96 3.47
C LEU A 152 32.61 -7.68 4.20
N TYR A 153 32.71 -7.68 5.53
CA TYR A 153 32.36 -6.50 6.34
C TYR A 153 33.52 -5.51 6.40
N THR A 154 34.73 -6.04 6.57
CA THR A 154 35.95 -5.23 6.64
C THR A 154 37.17 -6.12 6.49
N SER A 155 38.28 -5.54 6.06
CA SER A 155 39.56 -6.25 5.97
C SER A 155 40.75 -5.32 6.09
N ILE A 156 41.90 -5.91 6.39
CA ILE A 156 43.21 -5.27 6.45
C ILE A 156 44.18 -6.12 5.62
N GLY A 157 45.17 -5.45 5.03
CA GLY A 157 46.12 -6.06 4.11
C GLY A 157 45.67 -5.97 2.65
N ASP A 158 46.19 -6.89 1.83
CA ASP A 158 46.01 -6.90 0.39
C ASP A 158 44.58 -7.31 -0.01
N GLN A 159 43.80 -6.34 -0.46
CA GLN A 159 42.41 -6.51 -0.87
C GLN A 159 42.24 -7.45 -2.07
N SER A 160 43.29 -7.69 -2.86
CA SER A 160 43.24 -8.65 -3.97
C SER A 160 43.09 -10.10 -3.50
N LEU A 161 43.34 -10.35 -2.21
CA LEU A 161 43.20 -11.64 -1.54
C LEU A 161 41.82 -11.84 -0.89
N ALA A 162 40.93 -10.86 -0.97
CA ALA A 162 39.58 -10.98 -0.44
C ALA A 162 38.78 -12.04 -1.21
N GLY A 163 38.25 -13.01 -0.49
CA GLY A 163 37.44 -14.08 -1.08
C GLY A 163 36.07 -13.58 -1.50
N GLN A 164 35.54 -14.18 -2.57
CA GLN A 164 34.16 -13.94 -2.99
C GLN A 164 33.17 -14.60 -2.02
N PRO A 165 31.91 -14.13 -1.92
CA PRO A 165 30.94 -14.67 -0.97
C PRO A 165 30.77 -16.20 -1.05
N ASN A 166 30.77 -16.77 -2.25
CA ASN A 166 30.70 -18.22 -2.46
C ASN A 166 31.95 -18.98 -1.97
N GLU A 167 33.14 -18.40 -2.09
CA GLU A 167 34.39 -18.97 -1.55
C GLU A 167 34.34 -18.98 -0.01
N VAL A 168 33.86 -17.90 0.59
CA VAL A 168 33.66 -17.81 2.05
C VAL A 168 32.63 -18.82 2.53
N GLN A 169 31.52 -18.98 1.80
CA GLN A 169 30.52 -20.01 2.10
C GLN A 169 31.10 -21.42 2.04
N THR A 170 32.00 -21.69 1.10
CA THR A 170 32.68 -22.98 1.01
C THR A 170 33.52 -23.23 2.27
N LEU A 171 34.20 -22.20 2.79
CA LEU A 171 34.97 -22.27 4.02
C LEU A 171 34.08 -22.42 5.27
N LEU A 172 32.94 -21.74 5.32
CA LEU A 172 31.99 -21.78 6.44
C LEU A 172 31.25 -23.11 6.61
N ASN A 173 31.18 -23.88 5.53
CA ASN A 173 30.52 -25.19 5.47
C ASN A 173 31.51 -26.35 5.58
N LEU A 174 32.78 -26.09 5.91
CA LEU A 174 33.75 -27.15 6.15
C LEU A 174 33.33 -28.01 7.36
N PRO A 175 33.48 -29.34 7.26
CA PRO A 175 33.22 -30.22 8.39
C PRO A 175 34.31 -30.08 9.45
N ALA A 176 33.95 -30.36 10.71
CA ALA A 176 34.88 -30.31 11.83
C ALA A 176 36.12 -31.22 11.61
N GLU A 177 35.91 -32.38 11.00
CA GLU A 177 36.95 -33.32 10.60
C GLU A 177 37.24 -33.26 9.08
N CYS A 178 37.93 -32.21 8.65
CA CYS A 178 38.30 -32.03 7.23
C CYS A 178 39.24 -33.12 6.66
N ALA A 179 39.85 -33.97 7.50
CA ALA A 179 40.89 -34.90 7.04
C ALA A 179 40.36 -36.02 6.12
N SER A 180 39.08 -36.36 6.24
CA SER A 180 38.39 -37.42 5.49
C SER A 180 37.38 -36.88 4.46
N ASP A 181 37.27 -35.55 4.33
CA ASP A 181 36.25 -34.90 3.50
C ASP A 181 36.74 -34.59 2.08
N GLU A 182 35.85 -34.82 1.11
CA GLU A 182 36.13 -34.70 -0.33
C GLU A 182 36.41 -33.24 -0.75
N VAL A 183 35.80 -32.25 -0.10
CA VAL A 183 36.04 -30.82 -0.34
C VAL A 183 37.45 -30.44 0.10
N CYS A 184 37.87 -30.93 1.27
CA CYS A 184 39.20 -30.67 1.80
C CYS A 184 40.29 -31.42 1.01
N ALA A 185 39.99 -32.62 0.51
CA ALA A 185 40.89 -33.41 -0.35
C ALA A 185 41.13 -32.77 -1.73
N ASN A 186 40.07 -32.21 -2.33
CA ASN A 186 40.16 -31.56 -3.64
C ASN A 186 40.81 -30.17 -3.60
N GLY A 187 40.91 -29.57 -2.42
CA GLY A 187 41.47 -28.25 -2.16
C GLY A 187 40.47 -27.12 -2.44
N ILE A 188 40.54 -26.07 -1.64
CA ILE A 188 39.57 -24.97 -1.61
C ILE A 188 40.09 -23.78 -2.39
N ARG A 189 39.21 -23.00 -3.01
CA ARG A 189 39.56 -21.72 -3.63
C ARG A 189 39.19 -20.56 -2.73
N PHE A 190 40.09 -19.60 -2.61
CA PHE A 190 39.86 -18.36 -1.91
C PHE A 190 40.77 -17.26 -2.47
N GLY A 191 40.24 -16.08 -2.77
CA GLY A 191 41.07 -14.91 -3.12
C GLY A 191 42.00 -15.19 -4.32
N ASN A 192 41.45 -15.78 -5.38
CA ASN A 192 42.13 -16.21 -6.61
C ASN A 192 43.11 -17.40 -6.48
N PHE A 193 43.36 -17.91 -5.28
CA PHE A 193 44.30 -19.00 -5.07
C PHE A 193 43.60 -20.30 -4.68
N LYS A 194 44.24 -21.43 -5.03
CA LYS A 194 43.83 -22.75 -4.57
C LYS A 194 44.68 -23.15 -3.36
N TYR A 195 44.05 -23.79 -2.40
CA TYR A 195 44.60 -24.11 -1.09
C TYR A 195 44.36 -25.59 -0.78
N THR A 196 45.40 -26.30 -0.35
CA THR A 196 45.33 -27.72 0.03
C THR A 196 45.28 -27.84 1.54
N TYR A 197 44.37 -28.66 2.05
CA TYR A 197 44.21 -28.88 3.48
C TYR A 197 45.50 -29.39 4.13
N LEU A 198 45.82 -28.86 5.32
CA LEU A 198 46.96 -29.26 6.12
C LEU A 198 46.54 -29.98 7.39
N LYS A 199 45.78 -29.27 8.23
CA LYS A 199 45.33 -29.73 9.55
C LYS A 199 44.21 -28.85 10.05
N SER A 200 43.41 -29.39 10.95
CA SER A 200 42.55 -28.65 11.85
C SER A 200 43.24 -28.57 13.22
N ILE A 201 43.05 -27.46 13.92
CA ILE A 201 43.33 -27.38 15.35
C ILE A 201 41.99 -27.13 16.03
N GLU A 202 41.65 -27.95 17.01
CA GLU A 202 40.52 -27.68 17.89
C GLU A 202 40.83 -26.41 18.68
N ALA A 203 39.90 -25.46 18.66
CA ALA A 203 40.01 -24.30 19.51
C ALA A 203 39.95 -24.74 20.99
N LYS A 204 40.54 -23.96 21.90
CA LYS A 204 40.48 -24.25 23.35
C LYS A 204 39.03 -24.47 23.79
N GLU A 205 38.85 -25.26 24.85
CA GLU A 205 37.54 -25.50 25.47
C GLU A 205 36.79 -24.17 25.69
N GLY A 206 35.61 -24.02 25.08
CA GLY A 206 34.81 -22.79 25.10
C GLY A 206 34.94 -21.85 23.88
N MET A 207 35.78 -22.15 22.89
CA MET A 207 35.92 -21.35 21.65
C MET A 207 35.22 -21.97 20.44
N PRO A 208 34.86 -21.15 19.42
CA PRO A 208 34.21 -21.64 18.22
C PRO A 208 35.05 -22.68 17.46
N SER A 209 34.35 -23.65 16.87
CA SER A 209 34.90 -24.88 16.33
C SER A 209 35.71 -24.68 15.06
N CYS A 210 36.95 -25.20 15.12
CA CYS A 210 37.82 -25.60 14.01
C CYS A 210 38.59 -24.48 13.30
N LEU A 211 39.88 -24.41 13.62
CA LEU A 211 40.88 -23.62 12.92
C LEU A 211 41.45 -24.47 11.77
N HIS A 212 41.01 -24.23 10.54
CA HIS A 212 41.48 -24.99 9.38
C HIS A 212 42.68 -24.29 8.71
N PHE A 213 43.76 -25.04 8.53
CA PHE A 213 44.96 -24.56 7.85
C PHE A 213 45.04 -25.12 6.45
N PHE A 214 45.37 -24.27 5.50
CA PHE A 214 45.64 -24.69 4.14
C PHE A 214 46.92 -24.07 3.59
N ASN A 215 47.68 -24.85 2.83
CA ASN A 215 48.83 -24.36 2.07
C ASN A 215 48.36 -23.97 0.67
N ARG A 216 48.81 -22.83 0.16
CA ARG A 216 48.59 -22.49 -1.26
C ARG A 216 49.18 -23.57 -2.17
N LYS A 217 48.38 -24.04 -3.13
CA LYS A 217 48.79 -24.97 -4.19
C LYS A 217 49.58 -24.19 -5.24
N VAL A 218 50.73 -24.72 -5.62
CA VAL A 218 51.56 -24.21 -6.71
C VAL A 218 51.44 -25.21 -7.87
N ASP A 219 51.18 -24.71 -9.07
CA ASP A 219 50.95 -25.56 -10.24
C ASP A 219 52.26 -26.23 -10.70
N ALA A 220 52.16 -27.33 -11.45
CA ALA A 220 53.27 -28.24 -11.78
C ALA A 220 54.48 -27.62 -12.53
N ASN A 221 54.41 -26.34 -12.91
CA ASN A 221 55.45 -25.62 -13.65
C ASN A 221 56.14 -24.51 -12.85
N GLU A 222 55.70 -24.20 -11.62
CA GLU A 222 56.32 -23.17 -10.78
C GLU A 222 57.21 -23.82 -9.72
N LYS A 223 58.52 -23.58 -9.83
CA LYS A 223 59.50 -24.00 -8.82
C LYS A 223 59.06 -23.46 -7.46
N ILE A 224 59.07 -24.35 -6.47
CA ILE A 224 59.02 -23.97 -5.05
C ILE A 224 60.23 -23.05 -4.81
N HIS A 225 60.01 -21.74 -4.78
CA HIS A 225 60.87 -20.89 -3.98
C HIS A 225 60.42 -21.15 -2.53
N ASP A 226 61.30 -21.73 -1.73
CA ASP A 226 61.03 -22.24 -0.38
C ASP A 226 60.57 -21.15 0.62
N ASP A 227 60.40 -19.90 0.17
CA ASP A 227 60.31 -18.70 0.99
C ASP A 227 58.91 -18.03 1.06
N GLU A 228 57.88 -18.51 0.35
CA GLU A 228 56.52 -17.89 0.40
C GLU A 228 55.36 -18.89 0.61
N LYS A 229 55.40 -19.68 1.70
CA LYS A 229 54.29 -20.56 2.09
C LYS A 229 53.10 -19.74 2.64
N TYR A 230 52.13 -19.41 1.79
CA TYR A 230 50.89 -18.77 2.24
C TYR A 230 50.00 -19.77 2.99
N VAL A 231 49.60 -19.38 4.20
CA VAL A 231 48.72 -20.18 5.05
C VAL A 231 47.37 -19.48 5.16
N LEU A 232 46.32 -20.13 4.68
CA LEU A 232 44.93 -19.71 4.88
C LEU A 232 44.43 -20.29 6.20
N CYS A 233 43.81 -19.44 7.00
CA CYS A 233 43.21 -19.76 8.28
C CYS A 233 41.77 -19.24 8.32
N VAL A 234 40.84 -20.07 8.78
CA VAL A 234 39.43 -19.70 8.93
C VAL A 234 39.00 -20.01 10.35
N LEU A 235 38.31 -19.06 10.95
CA LEU A 235 37.63 -19.17 12.23
C LEU A 235 36.17 -18.80 12.03
N LYS A 236 35.27 -19.71 12.39
CA LYS A 236 33.83 -19.48 12.33
C LYS A 236 33.30 -19.18 13.73
N CYS A 237 32.74 -18.01 13.95
CA CYS A 237 32.05 -17.63 15.19
C CYS A 237 30.52 -17.83 15.03
N ASN A 238 29.74 -17.48 16.06
CA ASN A 238 28.28 -17.64 16.05
C ASN A 238 27.59 -16.71 15.04
N SER A 239 28.15 -15.52 14.83
CA SER A 239 27.53 -14.48 14.00
C SER A 239 28.40 -14.00 12.84
N LEU A 240 29.67 -14.40 12.80
CA LEU A 240 30.69 -13.90 11.87
C LEU A 240 31.70 -15.00 11.52
N ALA A 241 32.44 -14.79 10.43
CA ALA A 241 33.63 -15.55 10.09
C ALA A 241 34.85 -14.63 10.08
N PHE A 242 35.98 -15.12 10.55
CA PHE A 242 37.27 -14.47 10.39
C PHE A 242 38.15 -15.32 9.48
N VAL A 243 38.68 -14.69 8.42
CA VAL A 243 39.58 -15.34 7.47
C VAL A 243 40.89 -14.58 7.41
N ALA A 244 42.00 -15.28 7.57
CA ALA A 244 43.34 -14.71 7.51
C ALA A 244 44.25 -15.50 6.57
N ILE A 245 45.11 -14.77 5.86
CA ILE A 245 46.17 -15.31 5.01
C ILE A 245 47.48 -14.70 5.49
N GLY A 246 48.48 -15.52 5.79
CA GLY A 246 49.83 -15.00 6.09
C GLY A 246 50.95 -15.56 5.22
N LYS A 247 52.05 -14.80 5.11
CA LYS A 247 53.24 -15.12 4.31
C LYS A 247 54.21 -16.05 5.06
N GLY A 248 54.91 -16.93 4.34
CA GLY A 248 55.72 -18.05 4.87
C GLY A 248 56.87 -17.70 5.83
N GLY A 249 57.39 -18.72 6.54
CA GLY A 249 58.45 -18.65 7.58
C GLY A 249 57.97 -19.19 8.95
N ASN A 250 58.41 -18.60 10.07
CA ASN A 250 57.81 -18.76 11.43
C ASN A 250 56.31 -18.35 11.50
N GLY A 251 55.69 -18.09 10.35
CA GLY A 251 54.34 -17.58 10.16
C GLY A 251 53.22 -18.54 10.56
N LYS A 252 53.43 -19.87 10.59
CA LYS A 252 52.37 -20.80 11.04
C LYS A 252 51.95 -20.52 12.48
N ASP A 253 52.91 -20.51 13.40
CA ASP A 253 52.62 -20.27 14.83
C ASP A 253 52.19 -18.83 15.09
N ALA A 254 52.73 -17.88 14.32
CA ALA A 254 52.33 -16.48 14.38
C ALA A 254 50.87 -16.24 13.92
N ILE A 255 50.44 -16.89 12.83
CA ILE A 255 49.07 -16.84 12.31
C ILE A 255 48.13 -17.58 13.25
N VAL A 256 48.52 -18.76 13.78
CA VAL A 256 47.73 -19.48 14.79
C VAL A 256 47.50 -18.59 16.00
N ASN A 257 48.57 -18.01 16.56
CA ASN A 257 48.46 -17.14 17.73
C ASN A 257 47.62 -15.89 17.43
N ALA A 258 47.82 -15.26 16.27
CA ALA A 258 47.03 -14.10 15.89
C ALA A 258 45.54 -14.45 15.77
N VAL A 259 45.19 -15.53 15.05
CA VAL A 259 43.80 -15.93 14.84
C VAL A 259 43.15 -16.43 16.13
N CYS A 260 43.88 -17.17 16.98
CA CYS A 260 43.38 -17.55 18.30
C CYS A 260 43.06 -16.32 19.14
N VAL A 261 43.94 -15.31 19.19
CA VAL A 261 43.69 -14.06 19.92
C VAL A 261 42.49 -13.28 19.32
N VAL A 262 42.28 -13.33 18.00
CA VAL A 262 41.03 -12.81 17.39
C VAL A 262 39.83 -13.54 17.96
N ALA A 263 39.88 -14.88 17.97
CA ALA A 263 38.80 -15.72 18.45
C ALA A 263 38.44 -15.42 19.90
N GLU A 264 39.43 -15.33 20.79
CA GLU A 264 39.19 -15.05 22.21
C GLU A 264 38.53 -13.67 22.39
N ASN A 265 38.96 -12.65 21.63
CA ASN A 265 38.39 -11.30 21.71
C ASN A 265 36.99 -11.20 21.10
N LEU A 266 36.75 -11.78 19.91
CA LEU A 266 35.43 -11.79 19.29
C LEU A 266 34.42 -12.54 20.16
N HIS A 267 34.82 -13.71 20.68
CA HIS A 267 34.00 -14.49 21.60
C HIS A 267 33.71 -13.71 22.90
N GLY A 268 34.71 -13.05 23.49
CA GLY A 268 34.52 -12.19 24.66
C GLY A 268 33.58 -10.99 24.43
N GLN A 269 33.40 -10.56 23.18
CA GLN A 269 32.42 -9.54 22.78
C GLN A 269 31.05 -10.11 22.35
N GLY A 270 30.88 -11.44 22.42
CA GLY A 270 29.62 -12.14 22.13
C GLY A 270 29.37 -12.46 20.65
N TYR A 271 30.42 -12.50 19.82
CA TYR A 271 30.32 -12.81 18.39
C TYR A 271 30.51 -14.30 18.04
#